data_AF-A0A838LXD9-F1
#
_entry.id   AF-A0A838LXD9-F1
#
_cell.length_a   1.000
_cell.length_b   1.000
_cell.length_c   1.000
_cell.angle_alpha   90.00
_cell.angle_beta   90.00
_cell.angle_gamma   90.00
#
_symmetry.space_group_name_H-M   'P 1'
#
loop_
_entity.id
_entity.type
_entity.pdbx_description
1 polymer ?
#
loop_
_entity_poly.entity_id
_entity_poly.type
_entity_poly.pdbx_seq_one_letter_code
_entity_poly.pdbx_strand_id
1 'polypeptide(L)'
;MRKPKTISAPRIEDALKTCLPGLQRRAEHFCYQYELPTKLGTLLISPCEGAIRTRFDEVPRVAPCGTSLNPYSGKWNFEGLDDDSQVGRAIYWIERIAA
;
A
#
# COMPACT_ATOMS: atom_id res chain seq x y z
N MET A 1 9.81 15.82 26.18
CA MET A 1 9.93 14.81 25.10
C MET A 1 9.70 15.50 23.77
N ARG A 2 10.64 15.46 22.82
CA ARG A 2 10.37 15.87 21.44
C ARG A 2 9.43 14.83 20.82
N LYS A 3 8.35 15.25 20.16
CA LYS A 3 7.54 14.32 19.36
C LYS A 3 8.46 13.70 18.29
N PRO A 4 8.39 12.38 18.05
CA PRO A 4 9.10 11.78 16.93
C PRO A 4 8.68 12.49 15.64
N LYS A 5 9.64 12.80 14.78
CA LYS A 5 9.40 13.52 13.54
C LYS A 5 8.89 12.50 12.53
N THR A 6 7.58 12.33 12.45
CA THR A 6 6.92 11.47 11.48
C THR A 6 6.63 12.25 10.20
N ILE A 7 6.77 11.59 9.05
CA ILE A 7 6.40 12.19 7.77
C ILE A 7 4.87 12.29 7.66
N SER A 8 4.37 13.38 7.07
CA SER A 8 2.93 13.61 6.98
C SER A 8 2.28 12.72 5.91
N ALA A 9 1.01 12.36 6.11
CA ALA A 9 0.26 11.57 5.13
C ALA A 9 0.21 12.23 3.73
N PRO A 10 -0.01 13.56 3.58
CA PRO A 10 0.03 14.20 2.26
C PRO A 10 1.39 14.08 1.57
N ARG A 11 2.50 14.17 2.33
CA ARG A 11 3.85 14.01 1.78
C ARG A 11 4.09 12.59 1.26
N ILE A 12 3.62 11.58 1.99
CA ILE A 12 3.64 10.19 1.51
C ILE A 12 2.77 10.02 0.28
N GLU A 13 1.56 10.59 0.28
CA GLU A 13 0.62 10.51 -0.84
C GLU A 13 1.24 11.08 -2.13
N ASP A 14 1.89 12.24 -2.04
CA ASP A 14 2.59 12.85 -3.17
C ASP A 14 3.72 11.96 -3.69
N ALA A 15 4.50 11.35 -2.79
CA ALA A 15 5.56 10.42 -3.16
C ALA A 15 5.00 9.17 -3.87
N LEU A 16 3.93 8.57 -3.35
CA LEU A 16 3.26 7.43 -3.96
C LEU A 16 2.77 7.75 -5.38
N LYS A 17 2.08 8.89 -5.57
CA LYS A 17 1.59 9.33 -6.89
C LYS A 17 2.72 9.59 -7.89
N THR A 18 3.86 10.09 -7.39
CA THR A 18 5.01 10.41 -8.22
C THR A 18 5.77 9.16 -8.67
N CYS A 19 5.90 8.18 -7.77
CA CYS A 19 6.82 7.06 -7.96
C CYS A 19 6.14 5.72 -8.32
N LEU A 20 4.83 5.56 -8.14
CA LEU A 20 4.12 4.33 -8.47
C LEU A 20 3.27 4.53 -9.74
N PRO A 21 3.79 4.19 -10.93
CA PRO A 21 3.01 4.26 -12.16
C PRO A 21 1.82 3.30 -12.07
N GLY A 22 0.63 3.77 -12.44
CA GLY A 22 -0.60 2.97 -12.39
C GLY A 22 -1.33 2.99 -11.03
N LEU A 23 -0.87 3.79 -10.06
CA LEU A 23 -1.61 4.04 -8.84
C LEU A 23 -2.92 4.79 -9.16
N GLN A 24 -4.06 4.19 -8.82
CA GLN A 24 -5.39 4.73 -9.10
C GLN A 24 -6.11 5.07 -7.81
N ARG A 25 -6.82 6.20 -7.78
CA ARG A 25 -7.64 6.57 -6.63
C ARG A 25 -8.95 5.80 -6.66
N ARG A 26 -9.32 5.21 -5.53
CA ARG A 26 -10.60 4.51 -5.37
C ARG A 26 -11.72 5.49 -5.10
N ALA A 27 -12.96 5.05 -5.35
CA ALA A 27 -14.15 5.79 -4.96
C ALA A 27 -14.17 6.09 -3.46
N GLU A 28 -14.90 7.14 -3.07
CA GLU A 28 -15.06 7.52 -1.67
C GLU A 28 -15.69 6.37 -0.86
N HIS A 29 -15.41 6.31 0.45
CA HIS A 29 -15.88 5.30 1.43
C HIS A 29 -15.06 4.01 1.61
N PHE A 30 -13.93 3.82 0.92
CA PHE A 30 -13.02 2.69 1.20
C PHE A 30 -11.92 3.04 2.19
N CYS A 31 -11.55 2.09 3.06
CA CYS A 31 -10.44 2.26 4.02
C CYS A 31 -9.06 2.43 3.36
N TYR A 32 -8.92 1.99 2.11
CA TYR A 32 -7.72 2.20 1.28
C TYR A 32 -8.07 3.16 0.14
N GLN A 33 -7.38 4.31 0.09
CA GLN A 33 -7.68 5.40 -0.84
C GLN A 33 -7.18 5.10 -2.26
N TYR A 34 -6.22 4.19 -2.40
CA TYR A 34 -5.59 3.86 -3.67
C TYR A 34 -5.61 2.36 -3.96
N GLU A 35 -5.53 2.02 -5.23
CA GLU A 35 -5.29 0.68 -5.73
C GLU A 35 -4.17 0.71 -6.79
N LEU A 36 -3.38 -0.35 -6.82
CA LEU A 36 -2.28 -0.55 -7.75
C LEU A 36 -2.41 -1.94 -8.36
N PRO A 37 -2.66 -2.05 -9.68
CA PRO A 37 -2.63 -3.34 -10.37
C PRO A 37 -1.21 -3.93 -10.33
N THR A 38 -1.08 -5.20 -9.95
CA THR A 38 0.20 -5.93 -9.91
C THR A 38 0.07 -7.28 -10.62
N LYS A 39 1.20 -7.94 -10.89
CA LYS A 39 1.22 -9.34 -11.36
C LYS A 39 0.56 -10.33 -10.39
N LEU A 40 0.43 -9.95 -9.11
CA LEU A 40 -0.11 -10.77 -8.03
C LEU A 40 -1.57 -10.41 -7.71
N GLY A 41 -2.20 -9.51 -8.47
CA GLY A 41 -3.55 -8.99 -8.22
C GLY A 41 -3.53 -7.51 -7.82
N THR A 42 -4.65 -7.01 -7.30
CA THR A 42 -4.76 -5.60 -6.91
C THR A 42 -4.20 -5.38 -5.50
N LEU A 43 -3.23 -4.48 -5.38
CA LEU A 43 -2.71 -4.01 -4.11
C LEU A 43 -3.44 -2.72 -3.70
N LEU A 44 -4.18 -2.78 -2.60
CA LEU A 44 -4.82 -1.62 -1.99
C LEU A 44 -3.82 -0.86 -1.13
N ILE A 45 -3.77 0.46 -1.23
CA ILE A 45 -2.78 1.31 -0.57
C ILE A 45 -3.47 2.47 0.14
N SER A 46 -2.99 2.78 1.35
CA SER A 46 -3.42 3.91 2.16
C SER A 46 -2.22 4.67 2.71
N PRO A 47 -1.98 5.93 2.27
CA PRO A 47 -1.04 6.81 2.93
C PRO A 47 -1.59 7.21 4.31
N CYS A 48 -0.77 7.06 5.34
CA CYS A 48 -1.07 7.42 6.72
C CYS A 48 0.07 8.27 7.28
N GLU A 49 -0.17 8.96 8.40
CA GLU A 49 0.93 9.68 9.07
C GLU A 49 1.99 8.68 9.55
N GLY A 50 3.23 8.86 9.09
CA GLY A 50 4.34 7.96 9.38
C GLY A 50 4.20 6.53 8.86
N ALA A 51 3.27 6.25 7.92
CA ALA A 51 3.05 4.88 7.46
C ALA A 51 2.47 4.79 6.04
N ILE A 52 2.75 3.68 5.37
CA ILE A 52 2.06 3.23 4.16
C ILE A 52 1.41 1.89 4.49
N ARG A 53 0.07 1.88 4.57
CA ARG A 53 -0.68 0.65 4.83
C ARG A 53 -1.09 0.04 3.52
N THR A 54 -0.83 -1.25 3.35
CA THR A 54 -1.18 -1.94 2.10
C THR A 54 -1.89 -3.24 2.38
N ARG A 55 -2.70 -3.67 1.41
CA ARG A 55 -3.42 -4.94 1.47
C ARG A 55 -3.70 -5.49 0.08
N PHE A 56 -3.34 -6.74 -0.17
CA PHE A 56 -3.89 -7.47 -1.30
C PHE A 56 -5.34 -7.88 -1.02
N ASP A 57 -6.16 -7.91 -2.07
CA ASP A 57 -7.58 -8.26 -1.99
C ASP A 57 -7.85 -9.47 -1.09
N GLU A 58 -8.95 -9.40 -0.36
CA GLU A 58 -9.34 -10.45 0.57
C GLU A 58 -9.65 -11.74 -0.18
N VAL A 59 -9.07 -12.84 0.29
CA VAL A 59 -9.52 -14.17 -0.10
C VAL A 59 -10.95 -14.37 0.39
N PRO A 60 -11.89 -14.78 -0.47
CA PRO A 60 -13.26 -15.05 -0.06
C PRO A 60 -13.28 -16.17 1.00
N ARG A 61 -14.11 -15.99 2.03
CA ARG A 61 -14.23 -16.95 3.15
C ARG A 61 -14.64 -18.36 2.69
N VAL A 62 -15.32 -18.44 1.55
CA VAL A 62 -15.74 -19.70 0.91
C VAL A 62 -15.33 -19.63 -0.56
N ALA A 63 -14.60 -20.63 -1.03
CA ALA A 63 -14.21 -20.79 -2.43
C ALA A 63 -14.42 -22.25 -2.87
N PRO A 64 -14.80 -22.52 -4.13
CA PRO A 64 -14.84 -23.87 -4.66
C PRO A 64 -13.50 -24.60 -4.50
N CYS A 65 -13.55 -25.92 -4.29
CA CYS A 65 -12.34 -26.74 -4.24
C CYS A 65 -11.52 -26.58 -5.52
N GLY A 66 -10.21 -26.32 -5.38
CA GLY A 66 -9.31 -26.07 -6.51
C GLY A 66 -9.26 -24.62 -7.01
N THR A 67 -9.97 -23.70 -6.36
CA THR A 67 -9.85 -22.26 -6.67
C THR A 67 -8.44 -21.77 -6.37
N SER A 68 -7.78 -21.17 -7.36
CA SER A 68 -6.52 -20.48 -7.16
C SER A 68 -6.77 -19.21 -6.35
N LEU A 69 -6.30 -19.19 -5.10
CA LEU A 69 -6.37 -18.03 -4.21
C LEU A 69 -5.05 -17.26 -4.28
N ASN A 70 -5.11 -15.94 -4.19
CA ASN A 70 -3.91 -15.13 -4.13
C ASN A 70 -3.13 -15.45 -2.84
N PRO A 71 -1.94 -16.09 -2.92
CA PRO A 71 -1.17 -16.45 -1.73
C PRO A 71 -0.63 -15.21 -1.00
N TYR A 72 -0.60 -14.05 -1.65
CA TYR A 72 -0.16 -12.79 -1.08
C TYR A 72 -1.29 -11.99 -0.41
N SER A 73 -2.51 -12.53 -0.36
CA SER A 73 -3.61 -11.89 0.38
C SER A 73 -3.21 -11.61 1.83
N GLY A 74 -3.50 -10.39 2.30
CA GLY A 74 -3.08 -9.96 3.64
C GLY A 74 -2.57 -8.52 3.67
N LYS A 75 -2.10 -8.09 4.85
CA LYS A 75 -1.65 -6.70 5.09
C LYS A 75 -0.13 -6.63 5.11
N TRP A 76 0.43 -5.68 4.38
CA TRP A 76 1.86 -5.46 4.24
C TRP A 76 2.16 -3.98 4.53
N ASN A 77 2.19 -3.64 5.81
CA ASN A 77 2.33 -2.24 6.22
C ASN A 77 3.81 -1.86 6.39
N PHE A 78 4.12 -0.62 6.00
CA PHE A 78 5.37 0.06 6.32
C PHE A 78 5.05 1.11 7.38
N GLU A 79 5.52 0.92 8.60
CA GLU A 79 5.22 1.78 9.76
C GLU A 79 6.51 2.47 10.23
N GLY A 80 6.38 3.58 10.95
CA GLY A 80 7.53 4.29 11.52
C GLY A 80 8.38 5.03 10.48
N LEU A 81 7.74 5.56 9.44
CA LEU A 81 8.38 6.34 8.38
C LEU A 81 8.66 7.77 8.89
N ASP A 82 9.91 8.05 9.20
CA ASP A 82 10.33 9.34 9.79
C ASP A 82 10.85 10.36 8.74
N ASP A 83 11.28 9.88 7.57
CA ASP A 83 11.86 10.72 6.52
C ASP A 83 11.60 10.20 5.09
N ASP A 84 11.88 11.06 4.10
CA ASP A 84 11.69 10.78 2.67
C ASP A 84 12.50 9.55 2.19
N SER A 85 13.64 9.24 2.83
CA SER A 85 14.46 8.08 2.44
C SER A 85 13.80 6.76 2.82
N GLN A 86 13.12 6.72 3.98
CA GLN A 86 12.36 5.56 4.41
C GLN A 86 11.11 5.37 3.56
N VAL A 87 10.42 6.46 3.21
CA VAL A 87 9.32 6.43 2.24
C VAL A 87 9.79 5.89 0.89
N GLY A 88 10.94 6.36 0.38
CA GLY A 88 11.53 5.85 -0.85
C GLY A 88 11.83 4.35 -0.81
N ARG A 89 12.35 3.83 0.31
CA ARG A 89 12.58 2.38 0.50
C ARG A 89 11.27 1.59 0.52
N ALA A 90 10.23 2.10 1.18
CA ALA A 90 8.92 1.46 1.20
C ALA A 90 8.32 1.40 -0.22
N ILE A 91 8.39 2.49 -0.97
CA ILE A 91 7.94 2.56 -2.37
C ILE A 91 8.74 1.58 -3.25
N TYR A 92 10.06 1.50 -3.09
CA TYR A 92 10.89 0.54 -3.81
C TYR A 92 10.39 -0.90 -3.61
N TRP A 93 10.04 -1.29 -2.38
CA TRP A 93 9.50 -2.62 -2.12
C TRP A 93 8.11 -2.83 -2.71
N ILE A 94 7.24 -1.81 -2.66
CA ILE A 94 5.92 -1.85 -3.30
C ILE A 94 6.07 -2.03 -4.82
N GLU A 95 6.97 -1.29 -5.46
CA GLU A 95 7.25 -1.40 -6.90
C GLU A 95 7.77 -2.80 -7.27
N ARG A 96 8.66 -3.39 -6.45
CA ARG A 96 9.20 -4.74 -6.67
C ARG A 96 8.15 -5.84 -6.63
N ILE A 97 7.04 -5.61 -5.92
CA ILE A 97 5.90 -6.52 -5.86
C ILE A 97 4.93 -6.22 -7.03
N ALA A 98 4.86 -4.96 -7.47
CA ALA A 98 4.02 -4.52 -8.57
C ALA A 98 4.54 -4.95 -9.96
N ALA A 99 5.87 -4.88 -10.16
CA ALA A 99 6.58 -5.12 -11.41
C ALA A 99 6.75 -6.60 -11.77
#